data_AF-X1Q0Q9-F1
#
_entry.id   AF-X1Q0Q9-F1
#
_cell.length_a   1.000
_cell.length_b   1.000
_cell.length_c   1.000
_cell.angle_alpha   90.00
_cell.angle_beta   90.00
_cell.angle_gamma   90.00
#
_symmetry.space_group_name_H-M   'P 1'
#
loop_
_entity.id
_entity.type
_entity.pdbx_description
1 polymer ?
#
loop_
_entity_poly.entity_id
_entity_poly.type
_entity_poly.pdbx_seq_one_letter_code
_entity_poly.pdbx_strand_id
1 'polypeptide(L)'
;GDLYPNGIPIYDEADLCHLIKKLNVDEVVFSYSDVTNNYVMAKGALVNAIGARFSMLGTKDTQVKTDKPLISVCAVRTGCGKSQTSRKIVDTLRKAGKKIVAIRHPMPYGDLAKQAVQRFATYEDLDK
;
A
#
# COMPACT_ATOMS: atom_id res chain seq x y z
N GLY A 1 15.63 -5.62 0.09
CA GLY A 1 15.70 -6.81 -0.79
C GLY A 1 16.59 -6.47 -1.98
N ASP A 2 16.94 -7.43 -2.83
CA ASP A 2 18.00 -7.24 -3.84
C ASP A 2 17.73 -6.08 -4.82
N LEU A 3 16.46 -5.77 -5.09
CA LEU A 3 16.05 -4.63 -5.92
C LEU A 3 16.23 -3.26 -5.25
N TYR A 4 16.25 -3.23 -3.91
CA TYR A 4 16.37 -2.02 -3.10
C TYR A 4 17.29 -2.32 -1.91
N PRO A 5 18.60 -2.44 -2.13
CA PRO A 5 19.56 -2.82 -1.09
C PRO A 5 19.63 -1.77 0.03
N ASN A 6 19.41 -0.50 -0.32
CA ASN A 6 19.38 0.63 0.62
C ASN A 6 17.95 1.01 1.06
N GLY A 7 16.95 0.19 0.73
CA GLY A 7 15.54 0.53 0.90
C GLY A 7 15.03 1.57 -0.12
N ILE A 8 13.77 1.97 0.04
CA ILE A 8 13.15 3.03 -0.73
C ILE A 8 13.13 4.28 0.16
N PRO A 9 13.73 5.42 -0.27
CA PRO A 9 13.70 6.65 0.50
C PRO A 9 12.27 7.13 0.77
N ILE A 10 12.00 7.55 1.99
CA ILE A 10 10.72 8.13 2.41
C ILE A 10 10.97 9.61 2.68
N TYR A 11 10.19 10.47 2.03
CA TYR A 11 10.23 11.92 2.20
C TYR A 11 8.86 12.44 2.61
N ASP A 12 8.84 13.65 3.17
CA ASP A 12 7.58 14.35 3.41
C ASP A 12 6.92 14.72 2.07
N GLU A 13 5.59 14.64 2.00
CA GLU A 13 4.84 15.01 0.81
C GLU A 13 5.02 16.50 0.46
N ALA A 14 5.27 17.35 1.46
CA ALA A 14 5.55 18.77 1.26
C ALA A 14 6.76 19.02 0.36
N ASP A 15 7.72 18.08 0.34
CA ASP A 15 8.94 18.18 -0.47
C ASP A 15 8.74 17.73 -1.92
N LEU A 16 7.56 17.23 -2.30
CA LEU A 16 7.28 16.63 -3.62
C LEU A 16 7.79 17.50 -4.78
N CYS A 17 7.46 18.79 -4.77
CA CYS A 17 7.86 19.70 -5.84
C CYS A 17 9.38 19.87 -5.95
N HIS A 18 10.06 19.93 -4.81
CA HIS A 18 11.52 20.04 -4.75
C HIS A 18 12.17 18.73 -5.23
N LEU A 19 11.64 17.59 -4.78
CA LEU A 19 12.14 16.26 -5.12
C LEU A 19 12.01 15.96 -6.61
N ILE A 20 10.89 16.32 -7.25
CA ILE A 20 10.72 16.14 -8.70
C ILE A 20 11.85 16.81 -9.48
N LYS A 21 12.20 18.06 -9.12
CA LYS A 21 13.27 18.80 -9.77
C LYS A 21 14.66 18.27 -9.41
N LYS A 22 14.91 18.03 -8.12
CA LYS A 22 16.23 17.61 -7.60
C LYS A 22 16.63 16.23 -8.12
N LEU A 23 15.67 15.30 -8.18
CA LEU A 23 15.92 13.92 -8.59
C LEU A 23 15.64 13.69 -10.09
N ASN A 24 15.22 14.73 -10.81
CA ASN A 24 14.81 14.65 -12.22
C ASN A 24 13.78 13.52 -12.45
N VAL A 25 12.69 13.55 -11.68
CA VAL A 25 11.68 12.49 -11.68
C VAL A 25 10.85 12.51 -12.97
N ASP A 26 10.81 11.37 -13.67
CA ASP A 26 10.01 11.23 -14.90
C ASP A 26 8.52 10.96 -14.61
N GLU A 27 8.21 10.25 -13.53
CA GLU A 27 6.85 9.82 -13.20
C GLU A 27 6.57 9.84 -11.70
N VAL A 28 5.38 10.34 -11.34
CA VAL A 28 4.80 10.28 -10.01
C VAL A 28 3.55 9.41 -10.06
N VAL A 29 3.60 8.29 -9.34
CA VAL A 29 2.48 7.34 -9.21
C VAL A 29 1.68 7.65 -7.95
N PHE A 30 0.44 8.10 -8.11
CA PHE A 30 -0.43 8.39 -6.97
C PHE A 30 -1.00 7.11 -6.35
N SER A 31 -0.72 6.91 -5.05
CA SER A 31 -1.03 5.65 -4.34
C SER A 31 -1.84 5.86 -3.05
N TYR A 32 -2.51 7.01 -2.86
CA TYR A 32 -3.32 7.23 -1.66
C TYR A 32 -4.74 6.69 -1.85
N SER A 33 -5.32 6.19 -0.76
CA SER A 33 -6.73 5.81 -0.65
C SER A 33 -7.51 6.82 0.19
N ASP A 34 -8.84 6.73 0.19
CA ASP A 34 -9.74 7.51 1.07
C ASP A 34 -9.59 9.06 0.94
N VAL A 35 -9.19 9.56 -0.23
CA VAL A 35 -9.09 11.01 -0.54
C VAL A 35 -10.17 11.45 -1.52
N THR A 36 -10.44 12.76 -1.56
CA THR A 36 -11.40 13.32 -2.51
C THR A 36 -10.82 13.36 -3.93
N ASN A 37 -11.68 13.27 -4.95
CA ASN A 37 -11.25 13.42 -6.34
C ASN A 37 -10.53 14.76 -6.58
N ASN A 38 -10.98 15.84 -5.94
CA ASN A 38 -10.35 17.15 -6.05
C ASN A 38 -8.89 17.14 -5.58
N TYR A 39 -8.59 16.43 -4.49
CA TYR A 39 -7.21 16.30 -4.01
C TYR A 39 -6.33 15.57 -5.03
N VAL A 40 -6.84 14.46 -5.60
CA VAL A 40 -6.12 13.69 -6.63
C VAL A 40 -5.85 14.56 -7.86
N MET A 41 -6.86 15.27 -8.36
CA MET A 41 -6.73 16.13 -9.54
C MET A 41 -5.78 17.31 -9.28
N ALA A 42 -5.83 17.91 -8.08
CA ALA A 42 -4.91 18.98 -7.71
C ALA A 42 -3.45 18.52 -7.68
N LYS A 43 -3.17 17.31 -7.15
CA LYS A 43 -1.83 16.72 -7.18
C LYS A 43 -1.37 16.39 -8.60
N GLY A 44 -2.25 15.86 -9.44
CA GLY A 44 -1.94 15.62 -10.84
C GLY A 44 -1.59 16.88 -11.62
N ALA A 45 -2.36 17.96 -11.43
CA ALA A 45 -2.06 19.26 -12.04
C ALA A 45 -0.71 19.82 -11.57
N LEU A 46 -0.41 19.71 -10.28
CA LEU A 46 0.87 20.14 -9.69
C LEU A 46 2.06 19.39 -10.30
N VAL A 47 1.99 18.06 -10.35
CA VAL A 47 3.05 17.20 -10.90
C VAL A 47 3.29 17.52 -12.38
N ASN A 48 2.22 17.60 -13.18
CA ASN A 48 2.31 17.89 -14.60
C ASN A 48 2.91 19.28 -14.87
N ALA A 49 2.55 20.30 -14.06
CA ALA A 49 3.09 21.65 -14.20
C ALA A 49 4.61 21.74 -13.92
N ILE A 50 5.15 20.81 -13.16
CA ILE A 50 6.60 20.72 -12.87
C ILE A 50 7.33 19.93 -13.97
N GLY A 51 6.60 19.24 -14.85
CA GLY A 51 7.13 18.55 -16.02
C GLY A 51 7.21 17.02 -15.89
N ALA A 52 6.81 16.46 -14.74
CA ALA A 52 6.75 15.02 -14.54
C ALA A 52 5.39 14.46 -14.97
N ARG A 53 5.36 13.17 -15.37
CA ARG A 53 4.10 12.46 -15.63
C ARG A 53 3.39 12.13 -14.33
N PHE A 54 2.11 12.44 -14.23
CA PHE A 54 1.24 11.90 -13.18
C PHE A 54 0.51 10.65 -13.67
N SER A 55 0.51 9.58 -12.87
CA SER A 55 -0.24 8.36 -13.17
C SER A 55 -0.95 7.75 -11.96
N MET A 56 -2.01 7.01 -12.24
CA MET A 56 -2.71 6.15 -11.29
C MET A 56 -2.69 4.74 -11.85
N LEU A 57 -2.24 3.77 -11.04
CA LEU A 57 -2.14 2.39 -11.51
C LEU A 57 -3.52 1.73 -11.54
N GLY A 58 -3.78 1.01 -12.63
CA GLY A 58 -4.98 0.20 -12.78
C GLY A 58 -4.88 -1.12 -12.02
N THR A 59 -5.98 -1.86 -12.00
CA THR A 59 -6.04 -3.20 -11.42
C THR A 59 -5.07 -4.17 -12.09
N LYS A 60 -4.85 -4.04 -13.40
CA LYS A 60 -3.92 -4.87 -14.16
C LYS A 60 -2.48 -4.80 -13.62
N ASP A 61 -2.07 -3.62 -13.18
CA ASP A 61 -0.69 -3.36 -12.75
C ASP A 61 -0.49 -3.58 -11.24
N THR A 62 -1.58 -3.55 -10.46
CA THR A 62 -1.55 -3.64 -8.99
C THR A 62 -2.01 -4.99 -8.44
N GLN A 63 -2.66 -5.83 -9.24
CA GLN A 63 -3.12 -7.14 -8.80
C GLN A 63 -1.98 -8.15 -8.69
N VAL A 64 -2.03 -8.95 -7.61
CA VAL A 64 -1.12 -10.08 -7.41
C VAL A 64 -1.44 -11.15 -8.45
N LYS A 65 -0.44 -11.49 -9.27
CA LYS A 65 -0.52 -12.65 -10.18
C LYS A 65 -0.45 -13.93 -9.37
N THR A 66 -1.36 -14.86 -9.63
CA THR A 66 -1.48 -16.12 -8.90
C THR A 66 -2.09 -17.19 -9.78
N ASP A 67 -1.54 -18.40 -9.68
CA ASP A 67 -2.08 -19.64 -10.23
C ASP A 67 -3.06 -20.33 -9.26
N LYS A 68 -3.08 -19.90 -7.99
CA LYS A 68 -3.97 -20.38 -6.93
C LYS A 68 -5.21 -19.51 -6.80
N PRO A 69 -6.35 -20.06 -6.34
CA PRO A 69 -7.53 -19.27 -6.00
C PRO A 69 -7.21 -18.19 -4.96
N LEU A 70 -7.57 -16.94 -5.28
CA LEU A 70 -7.33 -15.76 -4.43
C LEU A 70 -8.67 -15.16 -4.00
N ILE A 71 -8.80 -14.90 -2.70
CA ILE A 71 -9.95 -14.23 -2.11
C ILE A 71 -9.49 -12.88 -1.59
N SER A 72 -9.98 -11.80 -2.18
CA SER A 72 -9.73 -10.43 -1.71
C SER A 72 -10.92 -9.91 -0.90
N VAL A 73 -10.66 -9.37 0.29
CA VAL A 73 -11.68 -8.80 1.17
C VAL A 73 -11.58 -7.28 1.13
N CYS A 74 -12.37 -6.66 0.27
CA CYS A 74 -12.43 -5.22 0.09
C CYS A 74 -13.51 -4.57 0.98
N ALA A 75 -13.35 -3.29 1.29
CA ALA A 75 -14.39 -2.50 1.93
C ALA A 75 -14.30 -1.04 1.51
N VAL A 76 -15.43 -0.35 1.56
CA VAL A 76 -15.58 1.04 1.11
C VAL A 76 -14.90 2.06 2.02
N ARG A 77 -14.65 1.71 3.29
CA ARG A 77 -13.97 2.55 4.28
C ARG A 77 -13.14 1.71 5.25
N THR A 78 -12.24 2.38 5.98
CA THR A 78 -11.54 1.80 7.13
C THR A 78 -12.52 1.53 8.28
N GLY A 79 -12.27 0.49 9.08
CA GLY A 79 -13.17 0.07 10.17
C GLY A 79 -14.37 -0.79 9.76
N CYS A 80 -14.62 -1.02 8.47
CA CYS A 80 -15.76 -1.82 7.98
C CYS A 80 -15.63 -3.36 8.16
N GLY A 81 -14.80 -3.85 9.09
CA GLY A 81 -14.75 -5.27 9.43
C GLY A 81 -13.91 -6.17 8.51
N LYS A 82 -13.05 -5.62 7.63
CA LYS A 82 -12.20 -6.41 6.71
C LYS A 82 -11.42 -7.53 7.41
N SER A 83 -10.81 -7.22 8.56
CA SER A 83 -10.00 -8.18 9.33
C SER A 83 -10.84 -9.31 9.94
N GLN A 84 -12.02 -8.97 10.47
CA GLN A 84 -12.97 -9.92 11.05
C GLN A 84 -13.51 -10.87 9.98
N THR A 85 -13.94 -10.32 8.84
CA THR A 85 -14.38 -11.10 7.68
C THR A 85 -13.27 -12.01 7.15
N SER A 86 -12.04 -11.49 7.02
CA SER A 86 -10.89 -12.28 6.58
C SER A 86 -10.61 -13.45 7.51
N ARG A 87 -10.62 -13.23 8.84
CA ARG A 87 -10.43 -14.30 9.85
C ARG A 87 -11.52 -15.36 9.74
N LYS A 88 -12.79 -14.95 9.60
CA LYS A 88 -13.91 -15.88 9.44
C LYS A 88 -13.78 -16.76 8.18
N ILE A 89 -13.34 -16.18 7.06
CA ILE A 89 -13.09 -16.90 5.80
C ILE A 89 -11.97 -17.93 6.00
N VAL A 90 -10.85 -17.52 6.60
CA VAL A 90 -9.72 -18.41 6.89
C VAL A 90 -10.15 -19.59 7.77
N ASP A 91 -10.88 -19.35 8.86
CA ASP A 91 -11.34 -20.40 9.75
C ASP A 91 -12.28 -21.38 9.05
N THR A 92 -13.19 -20.87 8.21
CA THR A 92 -14.15 -21.69 7.47
C THR A 92 -13.44 -22.61 6.47
N LEU A 93 -12.48 -22.07 5.72
CA LEU A 93 -11.72 -22.85 4.74
C LEU A 93 -10.77 -23.86 5.43
N ARG A 94 -10.20 -23.51 6.59
CA ARG A 94 -9.40 -24.44 7.40
C ARG A 94 -10.25 -25.62 7.89
N LYS A 95 -11.46 -25.36 8.40
CA LYS A 95 -12.41 -26.41 8.81
C LYS A 95 -12.82 -27.31 7.64
N ALA A 96 -12.82 -26.78 6.41
CA ALA A 96 -13.02 -27.55 5.19
C ALA A 96 -11.75 -28.27 4.66
N GLY A 97 -10.68 -28.33 5.46
CA GLY A 97 -9.44 -29.04 5.11
C GLY A 97 -8.56 -28.36 4.06
N LYS A 98 -8.77 -27.07 3.77
CA LYS A 98 -7.96 -26.34 2.77
C LYS A 98 -6.67 -25.79 3.38
N LYS A 99 -5.58 -25.83 2.61
CA LYS A 99 -4.31 -25.15 2.92
C LYS A 99 -4.42 -23.68 2.51
N ILE A 100 -4.23 -22.75 3.45
CA ILE A 100 -4.47 -21.31 3.24
C ILE A 100 -3.26 -20.52 3.75
N VAL A 101 -2.92 -19.46 3.03
CA VAL A 101 -1.91 -18.47 3.42
C VAL A 101 -2.55 -17.09 3.37
N ALA A 102 -2.25 -16.26 4.36
CA ALA A 102 -2.67 -14.87 4.37
C ALA A 102 -1.65 -14.01 3.60
N ILE A 103 -2.13 -13.18 2.69
CA ILE A 103 -1.33 -12.13 2.04
C ILE A 103 -1.73 -10.81 2.70
N ARG A 104 -0.75 -10.05 3.20
CA ARG A 104 -0.95 -8.72 3.74
C ARG A 104 -0.01 -7.75 3.07
N HIS A 105 -0.54 -6.61 2.66
CA HIS A 105 0.30 -5.45 2.38
C HIS A 105 0.59 -4.76 3.71
N PRO A 106 1.86 -4.51 4.07
CA PRO A 106 2.16 -3.73 5.25
C PRO A 106 1.59 -2.32 5.05
N MET A 107 0.66 -1.94 5.92
CA MET A 107 0.16 -0.57 5.96
C MET A 107 0.93 0.15 7.06
N PRO A 108 1.68 1.21 6.74
CA PRO A 108 2.46 1.95 7.72
C PRO A 108 1.49 2.77 8.58
N TYR A 109 1.16 2.28 9.77
CA TYR A 109 0.26 2.94 10.73
C TYR A 109 1.03 3.30 11.99
N GLY A 110 1.03 4.58 12.37
CA GLY A 110 1.71 5.07 13.57
C GLY A 110 2.90 5.96 13.24
N ASP A 111 3.90 5.96 14.10
CA ASP A 111 5.12 6.77 13.94
C ASP A 111 6.08 6.06 12.97
N LEU A 112 6.02 6.43 11.69
CA LEU A 112 6.78 5.76 10.63
C LEU A 112 8.30 5.87 10.81
N ALA A 113 8.76 6.94 11.46
CA ALA A 113 10.17 7.10 11.79
C ALA A 113 10.61 6.07 12.83
N LYS A 114 9.79 5.81 13.85
CA LYS A 114 10.04 4.73 14.83
C LYS A 114 9.81 3.33 14.28
N GLN A 115 9.00 3.21 13.24
CA GLN A 115 8.63 1.94 12.59
C GLN A 115 9.44 1.65 11.32
N ALA A 116 10.52 2.40 11.07
CA ALA A 116 11.35 2.23 9.87
C ALA A 116 11.92 0.81 9.72
N VAL A 117 12.13 0.09 10.83
CA VAL A 117 12.47 -1.33 10.86
C VAL A 117 11.64 -2.04 11.91
N GLN A 118 10.72 -2.90 11.49
CA GLN A 118 9.92 -3.75 12.39
C GLN A 118 10.12 -5.23 12.07
N ARG A 119 10.27 -6.04 13.12
CA ARG A 119 10.33 -7.50 13.05
C ARG A 119 9.10 -8.07 13.76
N PHE A 120 8.26 -8.78 13.01
CA PHE A 120 7.09 -9.49 13.54
C PHE A 120 7.35 -10.99 13.48
N ALA A 121 7.72 -11.57 14.62
CA ALA A 121 7.98 -12.99 14.78
C ALA A 121 6.81 -13.71 15.48
N THR A 122 6.07 -13.04 16.35
CA THR A 122 4.92 -13.60 17.07
C THR A 122 3.67 -12.75 16.86
N TYR A 123 2.51 -13.27 17.30
CA TYR A 123 1.27 -12.52 17.23
C TYR A 123 1.26 -11.31 18.17
N GLU A 124 1.93 -11.39 19.32
CA GLU A 124 2.02 -10.26 20.26
C GLU A 124 2.80 -9.08 19.66
N ASP A 125 3.68 -9.32 18.68
CA ASP A 125 4.39 -8.25 17.98
C ASP A 125 3.44 -7.32 17.20
N LEU A 126 2.20 -7.75 16.94
CA LEU A 126 1.18 -6.93 16.26
C LEU A 126 0.41 -5.98 17.19
N ASP A 127 0.59 -6.10 18.51
CA ASP A 127 -0.15 -5.30 19.51
C ASP A 127 0.60 -4.01 19.93
N LYS A 128 1.74 -3.68 19.28
CA LYS A 128 2.63 -2.57 19.62
C LYS A 128 2.84 -1.56 18.49
#